data_AF-A0A9X4ARN7-F1
#
_entry.id   AF-A0A9X4ARN7-F1
#
_cell.length_a   1.000
_cell.length_b   1.000
_cell.length_c   1.000
_cell.angle_alpha   90.00
_cell.angle_beta   90.00
_cell.angle_gamma   90.00
#
_symmetry.space_group_name_H-M   'P 1'
#
loop_
_entity.id
_entity.type
_entity.pdbx_description
1 polymer ?
#
loop_
_entity_poly.entity_id
_entity_poly.type
_entity_poly.pdbx_seq_one_letter_code
_entity_poly.pdbx_strand_id
1 'polypeptide(L)'
;MSLRNGLRSGAFVLSIALVGLFSAASGLLPGCNVIVAEPIQTSSDVGNPCVPFVELDARFPGTKVTERNIVTNDFQQCETGICLINNFQGRTSCPLGQPEPTPCTGPLDASCGPDQSCVESGVVPVPCDPQAADGGASQCANYGGACNAEHGACECTADEHCPQGTTCDVTTKQCKKYVCHVPGSCQSEGASELDNEGKSCCVPGSDAPVSSAVCGQCGSRPPEQAVYCSCRCGPAEGAPDEGNYCECPDDFECKELVPYVGLGDTAGKYCIKKGTASDVTCGAVHGYFDPAACKGVGFP
;
A
#
# COMPACT_ATOMS: atom_id res chain seq x y z
N MET A 1 -38.11 20.93 -31.73
CA MET A 1 -38.37 20.99 -30.28
C MET A 1 -37.02 20.94 -29.58
N SER A 2 -36.40 22.11 -29.41
CA SER A 2 -36.22 22.81 -28.13
C SER A 2 -35.04 22.29 -27.30
N LEU A 3 -33.86 22.81 -27.64
CA LEU A 3 -32.65 22.84 -26.82
C LEU A 3 -32.91 23.68 -25.55
N ARG A 4 -32.45 23.21 -24.38
CA ARG A 4 -32.27 24.06 -23.19
C ARG A 4 -30.89 23.81 -22.57
N ASN A 5 -30.00 24.76 -22.82
CA ASN A 5 -28.75 24.97 -22.12
C ASN A 5 -29.03 25.59 -20.74
N GLY A 6 -28.38 25.09 -19.69
CA GLY A 6 -28.36 25.69 -18.37
C GLY A 6 -26.93 26.01 -17.94
N LEU A 7 -26.43 27.20 -18.29
CA LEU A 7 -25.23 27.78 -17.68
C LEU A 7 -25.58 28.27 -16.26
N ARG A 8 -24.88 27.76 -15.24
CA ARG A 8 -24.83 28.40 -13.91
C ARG A 8 -23.48 29.08 -13.73
N SER A 9 -23.56 30.41 -13.65
CA SER A 9 -22.45 31.32 -13.37
C SER A 9 -22.24 31.38 -11.85
N GLY A 10 -21.07 30.99 -11.36
CA GLY A 10 -20.66 31.12 -9.97
C GLY A 10 -19.65 32.24 -9.82
N ALA A 11 -20.02 33.30 -9.10
CA ALA A 11 -19.16 34.44 -8.80
C ALA A 11 -18.12 34.05 -7.74
N PHE A 12 -16.83 34.15 -8.07
CA PHE A 12 -15.73 34.08 -7.12
C PHE A 12 -15.51 35.47 -6.49
N VAL A 13 -15.71 35.56 -5.17
CA VAL A 13 -15.39 36.75 -4.37
C VAL A 13 -13.95 36.62 -3.87
N LEU A 14 -13.05 37.40 -4.46
CA LEU A 14 -11.65 37.51 -4.05
C LEU A 14 -11.55 38.49 -2.87
N SER A 15 -11.34 37.96 -1.66
CA SER A 15 -11.09 38.78 -0.46
C SER A 15 -9.59 39.00 -0.29
N ILE A 16 -9.15 40.24 -0.54
CA ILE A 16 -7.78 40.72 -0.30
C ILE A 16 -7.70 41.17 1.16
N ALA A 17 -6.95 40.45 1.98
CA ALA A 17 -6.65 40.86 3.36
C ALA A 17 -5.43 41.80 3.38
N LEU A 18 -5.61 42.94 4.05
CA LEU A 18 -4.62 44.00 4.25
C LEU A 18 -3.35 43.50 4.96
N VAL A 19 -2.19 43.86 4.40
CA VAL A 19 -0.89 43.79 5.06
C VAL A 19 -0.72 45.03 5.93
N GLY A 20 -0.71 44.84 7.26
CA GLY A 20 -0.35 45.86 8.23
C GLY A 20 1.16 45.98 8.39
N LEU A 21 1.70 47.16 8.09
CA LEU A 21 3.06 47.55 8.46
C LEU A 21 3.15 47.70 9.98
N PHE A 22 4.00 46.91 10.64
CA PHE A 22 4.55 47.25 11.95
C PHE A 22 6.05 47.51 11.81
N SER A 23 6.41 48.79 11.92
CA SER A 23 7.77 49.26 12.16
C SER A 23 8.13 49.00 13.63
N ALA A 24 9.17 48.22 13.88
CA ALA A 24 9.84 48.17 15.17
C ALA A 24 11.33 48.50 14.96
N ALA A 25 11.78 49.52 15.67
CA ALA A 25 13.13 50.05 15.64
C ALA A 25 14.12 49.07 16.29
N SER A 26 15.12 48.62 15.53
CA SER A 26 16.25 47.85 16.04
C SER A 26 17.32 48.77 16.61
N GLY A 27 17.41 48.82 17.94
CA GLY A 27 18.58 49.28 18.66
C GLY A 27 19.71 48.24 18.55
N LEU A 28 20.84 48.65 17.98
CA LEU A 28 22.08 47.87 17.93
C LEU A 28 22.67 47.74 19.35
N LEU A 29 22.64 46.53 19.90
CA LEU A 29 23.57 46.11 20.95
C LEU A 29 24.56 45.10 20.34
N PRO A 30 25.87 45.34 20.44
CA PRO A 30 26.87 44.38 20.01
C PRO A 30 27.07 43.32 21.11
N GLY A 31 26.97 42.03 20.76
CA GLY A 31 27.71 41.01 21.51
C GLY A 31 26.97 39.83 22.15
N CYS A 32 25.75 39.49 21.74
CA CYS A 32 25.17 38.18 22.10
C CYS A 32 24.71 37.42 20.85
N ASN A 33 25.53 36.49 20.38
CA ASN A 33 25.09 35.44 19.46
C ASN A 33 24.15 34.53 20.26
N VAL A 34 22.86 34.82 20.24
CA VAL A 34 21.86 33.87 20.69
C VAL A 34 21.85 32.75 19.65
N ILE A 35 22.43 31.61 20.00
CA ILE A 35 22.21 30.36 19.27
C ILE A 35 20.74 30.04 19.48
N VAL A 36 19.91 30.42 18.52
CA VAL A 36 18.52 29.97 18.46
C VAL A 36 18.60 28.51 18.03
N ALA A 37 18.50 27.60 19.00
CA ALA A 37 18.29 26.20 18.69
C ALA A 37 16.96 26.12 17.93
N GLU A 38 17.01 25.71 16.67
CA GLU A 38 15.79 25.40 15.92
C GLU A 38 15.05 24.28 16.67
N PRO A 39 13.72 24.41 16.87
CA PRO A 39 12.96 23.38 17.56
C PRO A 39 13.09 22.08 16.78
N ILE A 40 13.55 21.03 17.46
CA ILE A 40 13.57 19.67 16.93
C ILE A 40 12.12 19.34 16.54
N GLN A 41 11.92 18.97 15.28
CA GLN A 41 10.60 18.62 14.76
C GLN A 41 10.17 17.27 15.35
N THR A 42 9.33 17.32 16.39
CA THR A 42 8.53 16.16 16.78
C THR A 42 7.46 15.96 15.69
N SER A 43 7.65 14.98 14.81
CA SER A 43 6.62 14.63 13.83
C SER A 43 5.43 14.03 14.58
N SER A 44 4.33 14.78 14.68
CA SER A 44 3.13 14.39 15.42
C SER A 44 2.41 13.16 14.87
N ASP A 45 2.83 12.68 13.71
CA ASP A 45 2.15 11.64 12.94
C ASP A 45 2.70 10.23 13.17
N VAL A 46 3.83 10.10 13.88
CA VAL A 46 4.39 8.77 14.22
C VAL A 46 3.40 8.00 15.10
N GLY A 47 3.05 6.80 14.65
CA GLY A 47 2.10 5.90 15.31
C GLY A 47 0.68 5.93 14.74
N ASN A 48 0.36 6.87 13.84
CA ASN A 48 -0.93 6.86 13.16
C ASN A 48 -1.05 5.63 12.24
N PRO A 49 -2.24 4.99 12.15
CA PRO A 49 -2.44 3.86 11.26
C PRO A 49 -2.24 4.28 9.80
N CYS A 50 -1.68 3.39 8.99
CA CYS A 50 -1.47 3.61 7.57
C CYS A 50 -1.74 2.34 6.79
N VAL A 51 -2.12 2.50 5.53
CA VAL A 51 -2.29 1.40 4.57
C VAL A 51 -1.08 1.39 3.64
N PRO A 52 -0.30 0.30 3.62
CA PRO A 52 0.86 0.21 2.74
C PRO A 52 0.47 0.34 1.27
N PHE A 53 1.21 1.14 0.51
CA PHE A 53 0.93 1.36 -0.94
C PHE A 53 0.85 0.05 -1.74
N VAL A 54 1.61 -0.97 -1.36
CA VAL A 54 1.56 -2.29 -2.01
C VAL A 54 0.17 -2.95 -1.93
N GLU A 55 -0.68 -2.57 -0.97
CA GLU A 55 -2.06 -3.02 -0.93
C GLU A 55 -2.93 -2.42 -2.05
N LEU A 56 -2.48 -1.38 -2.74
CA LEU A 56 -3.18 -0.87 -3.93
C LEU A 56 -3.06 -1.81 -5.13
N ASP A 57 -2.13 -2.76 -5.10
CA ASP A 57 -2.09 -3.86 -6.07
C ASP A 57 -3.04 -4.97 -5.62
N ALA A 58 -4.08 -5.23 -6.40
CA ALA A 58 -5.04 -6.29 -6.16
C ALA A 58 -4.42 -7.71 -6.22
N ARG A 59 -3.17 -7.86 -6.67
CA ARG A 59 -2.45 -9.15 -6.64
C ARG A 59 -1.64 -9.34 -5.37
N PHE A 60 -1.56 -8.32 -4.51
CA PHE A 60 -0.80 -8.41 -3.27
C PHE A 60 -1.52 -9.32 -2.26
N PRO A 61 -0.95 -10.49 -1.91
CA PRO A 61 -1.61 -11.44 -1.01
C PRO A 61 -1.52 -11.04 0.47
N GLY A 62 -0.88 -9.90 0.77
CA GLY A 62 -0.54 -9.48 2.13
C GLY A 62 0.93 -9.73 2.48
N THR A 63 1.33 -9.22 3.65
CA THR A 63 2.67 -9.47 4.20
C THR A 63 2.71 -10.75 5.03
N LYS A 64 3.92 -11.21 5.33
CA LYS A 64 4.15 -12.31 6.27
C LYS A 64 4.65 -11.78 7.60
N VAL A 65 4.32 -12.46 8.69
CA VAL A 65 4.72 -12.06 10.07
C VAL A 65 6.25 -11.93 10.25
N THR A 66 7.05 -12.58 9.41
CA THR A 66 8.52 -12.52 9.45
C THR A 66 9.09 -11.36 8.61
N GLU A 67 8.25 -10.67 7.85
CA GLU A 67 8.66 -9.58 6.99
C GLU A 67 8.67 -8.27 7.78
N ARG A 68 9.75 -7.51 7.61
CA ARG A 68 9.83 -6.10 7.96
C ARG A 68 9.96 -5.35 6.65
N ASN A 69 8.98 -4.51 6.37
CA ASN A 69 8.95 -3.76 5.12
C ASN A 69 8.83 -2.27 5.44
N ILE A 70 9.70 -1.49 4.82
CA ILE A 70 9.68 -0.04 4.92
C ILE A 70 9.13 0.46 3.61
N VAL A 71 7.86 0.81 3.63
CA VAL A 71 7.21 1.37 2.45
C VAL A 71 7.43 2.88 2.49
N THR A 72 8.49 3.30 1.81
CA THR A 72 8.77 4.71 1.52
C THR A 72 8.06 5.06 0.22
N ASN A 73 7.01 5.87 0.25
CA ASN A 73 6.43 6.50 -0.96
C ASN A 73 5.35 7.54 -0.63
N ASP A 74 5.08 8.40 -1.63
CA ASP A 74 4.33 9.67 -1.67
C ASP A 74 2.86 9.70 -1.17
N PHE A 75 2.40 8.71 -0.40
CA PHE A 75 1.05 8.76 0.14
C PHE A 75 0.98 9.67 1.37
N GLN A 76 0.19 10.74 1.24
CA GLN A 76 -0.16 11.73 2.28
C GLN A 76 -0.80 11.16 3.57
N GLN A 77 -0.83 9.84 3.75
CA GLN A 77 -1.28 9.25 5.02
C GLN A 77 -0.26 9.47 6.13
N CYS A 78 1.03 9.43 5.78
CA CYS A 78 2.11 9.71 6.72
C CYS A 78 2.83 11.01 6.33
N GLU A 79 2.78 12.05 7.17
CA GLU A 79 3.55 13.30 7.02
C GLU A 79 5.06 13.03 6.92
N THR A 80 5.51 11.92 7.53
CA THR A 80 6.89 11.44 7.50
C THR A 80 7.27 10.73 6.20
N GLY A 81 6.28 10.38 5.35
CA GLY A 81 6.45 9.60 4.12
C GLY A 81 6.79 8.12 4.33
N ILE A 82 6.71 7.60 5.56
CA ILE A 82 7.06 6.22 5.89
C ILE A 82 5.88 5.51 6.55
N CYS A 83 5.31 4.52 5.84
CA CYS A 83 4.41 3.53 6.44
C CYS A 83 5.23 2.27 6.76
N LEU A 84 5.46 2.02 8.05
CA LEU A 84 6.26 0.90 8.51
C LEU A 84 5.38 -0.33 8.71
N ILE A 85 5.79 -1.46 8.15
CA ILE A 85 5.25 -2.79 8.44
C ILE A 85 6.26 -3.55 9.30
N ASN A 86 5.90 -3.84 10.55
CA ASN A 86 6.75 -4.53 11.52
C ASN A 86 6.08 -5.78 12.07
N ASN A 87 6.47 -6.93 11.52
CA ASN A 87 6.03 -8.28 11.92
C ASN A 87 4.51 -8.47 11.78
N PHE A 88 3.96 -8.14 10.61
CA PHE A 88 2.52 -8.18 10.33
C PHE A 88 2.18 -9.28 9.32
N GLN A 89 1.02 -9.93 9.48
CA GLN A 89 0.52 -10.90 8.50
C GLN A 89 -0.80 -10.44 7.89
N GLY A 90 -0.94 -10.61 6.57
CA GLY A 90 -2.16 -10.31 5.84
C GLY A 90 -2.17 -8.89 5.27
N ARG A 91 -3.35 -8.31 5.13
CA ARG A 91 -3.57 -6.93 4.64
C ARG A 91 -4.27 -6.13 5.73
N THR A 92 -3.87 -4.89 5.93
CA THR A 92 -4.54 -3.94 6.83
C THR A 92 -6.00 -3.75 6.43
N SER A 93 -6.28 -3.69 5.13
CA SER A 93 -7.62 -3.60 4.55
C SER A 93 -8.44 -4.89 4.54
N CYS A 94 -7.86 -6.04 4.95
CA CYS A 94 -8.57 -7.31 4.98
C CYS A 94 -8.28 -8.11 6.26
N PRO A 95 -8.93 -7.76 7.39
CA PRO A 95 -8.60 -8.33 8.69
C PRO A 95 -8.75 -9.84 8.81
N LEU A 96 -9.82 -10.40 8.22
CA LEU A 96 -10.09 -11.83 8.26
C LEU A 96 -9.40 -12.60 7.13
N GLY A 97 -8.68 -11.91 6.22
CA GLY A 97 -8.18 -12.55 5.01
C GLY A 97 -9.29 -13.14 4.14
N GLN A 98 -8.91 -13.96 3.16
CA GLN A 98 -9.84 -14.68 2.28
C GLN A 98 -9.14 -15.89 1.64
N PRO A 99 -9.89 -16.96 1.27
CA PRO A 99 -9.39 -17.97 0.33
C PRO A 99 -9.17 -17.39 -1.07
N GLU A 100 -8.54 -18.17 -1.96
CA GLU A 100 -8.43 -17.78 -3.38
C GLU A 100 -9.83 -17.48 -3.95
N PRO A 101 -10.05 -16.28 -4.53
CA PRO A 101 -11.33 -15.93 -5.13
C PRO A 101 -11.74 -16.88 -6.25
N THR A 102 -13.05 -17.03 -6.45
CA THR A 102 -13.56 -17.82 -7.58
C THR A 102 -13.27 -17.09 -8.90
N PRO A 103 -12.48 -17.67 -9.82
CA PRO A 103 -12.18 -17.02 -11.09
C PRO A 103 -13.39 -17.03 -12.03
N CYS A 104 -13.46 -16.05 -12.92
CA CYS A 104 -14.44 -15.97 -14.00
C CYS A 104 -13.79 -15.35 -15.25
N THR A 105 -14.48 -15.38 -16.40
CA THR A 105 -13.92 -15.10 -17.74
C THR A 105 -14.19 -13.69 -18.27
N GLY A 106 -14.82 -12.83 -17.47
CA GLY A 106 -15.08 -11.42 -17.80
C GLY A 106 -16.47 -10.93 -17.38
N PRO A 107 -16.80 -9.65 -17.56
CA PRO A 107 -17.99 -9.03 -16.97
C PRO A 107 -19.35 -9.62 -17.36
N LEU A 108 -19.40 -10.41 -18.44
CA LEU A 108 -20.60 -11.08 -18.92
C LEU A 108 -20.68 -12.56 -18.47
N ASP A 109 -19.72 -13.03 -17.70
CA ASP A 109 -19.68 -14.39 -17.19
C ASP A 109 -20.73 -14.59 -16.10
N ALA A 110 -21.67 -15.51 -16.37
CA ALA A 110 -22.77 -15.87 -15.47
C ALA A 110 -22.44 -17.05 -14.54
N SER A 111 -21.17 -17.50 -14.50
CA SER A 111 -20.71 -18.57 -13.61
C SER A 111 -20.62 -18.17 -12.15
N CYS A 112 -20.64 -16.86 -11.86
CA CYS A 112 -20.65 -16.36 -10.50
C CYS A 112 -21.97 -16.68 -9.77
N GLY A 113 -21.90 -16.77 -8.44
CA GLY A 113 -23.05 -17.12 -7.60
C GLY A 113 -24.20 -16.10 -7.67
N PRO A 114 -25.35 -16.40 -7.03
CA PRO A 114 -26.42 -15.43 -6.88
C PRO A 114 -25.85 -14.16 -6.21
N ASP A 115 -26.24 -12.99 -6.72
CA ASP A 115 -25.82 -11.66 -6.25
C ASP A 115 -24.34 -11.31 -6.48
N GLN A 116 -23.57 -12.17 -7.15
CA GLN A 116 -22.19 -11.89 -7.54
C GLN A 116 -22.10 -11.40 -8.98
N SER A 117 -21.10 -10.57 -9.25
CA SER A 117 -20.71 -10.15 -10.58
C SER A 117 -19.27 -10.58 -10.85
N CYS A 118 -18.95 -10.87 -12.11
CA CYS A 118 -17.57 -11.09 -12.52
C CYS A 118 -16.88 -9.73 -12.68
N VAL A 119 -15.98 -9.40 -11.74
CA VAL A 119 -15.34 -8.07 -11.65
C VAL A 119 -13.86 -8.17 -11.96
N GLU A 120 -13.31 -7.15 -12.61
CA GLU A 120 -11.87 -7.04 -12.84
C GLU A 120 -11.15 -6.95 -11.49
N SER A 121 -10.21 -7.86 -11.29
CA SER A 121 -9.40 -7.98 -10.08
C SER A 121 -7.96 -7.55 -10.32
N GLY A 122 -7.62 -7.08 -11.52
CA GLY A 122 -6.32 -6.49 -11.85
C GLY A 122 -5.73 -6.98 -13.17
N VAL A 123 -4.60 -6.37 -13.53
CA VAL A 123 -3.81 -6.71 -14.72
C VAL A 123 -2.69 -7.66 -14.31
N VAL A 124 -2.48 -8.71 -15.10
CA VAL A 124 -1.37 -9.66 -14.97
C VAL A 124 -0.36 -9.39 -16.09
N PRO A 125 0.59 -8.45 -15.88
CA PRO A 125 1.63 -8.17 -16.85
C PRO A 125 2.54 -9.38 -17.00
N VAL A 126 2.81 -9.76 -18.25
CA VAL A 126 3.90 -10.66 -18.60
C VAL A 126 5.12 -9.77 -18.86
N PRO A 127 6.14 -9.79 -18.00
CA PRO A 127 7.24 -8.83 -18.08
C PRO A 127 8.06 -9.04 -19.36
N CYS A 128 8.48 -7.92 -19.97
CA CYS A 128 9.44 -7.90 -21.06
C CYS A 128 10.38 -6.71 -20.88
N ASP A 129 11.58 -6.84 -21.44
CA ASP A 129 12.62 -5.82 -21.46
C ASP A 129 12.58 -5.08 -22.81
N PRO A 130 12.00 -3.88 -22.87
CA PRO A 130 11.96 -3.11 -24.11
C PRO A 130 13.34 -2.61 -24.56
N GLN A 131 14.37 -2.73 -23.72
CA GLN A 131 15.76 -2.38 -24.04
C GLN A 131 16.55 -3.57 -24.61
N ALA A 132 15.97 -4.77 -24.63
CA ALA A 132 16.58 -5.91 -25.29
C ALA A 132 16.81 -5.63 -26.79
N ALA A 133 17.75 -6.36 -27.41
CA ALA A 133 18.16 -6.10 -28.80
C ALA A 133 17.02 -6.23 -29.83
N ASP A 134 16.00 -7.02 -29.51
CA ASP A 134 14.77 -7.22 -30.29
C ASP A 134 13.56 -6.44 -29.74
N GLY A 135 13.80 -5.49 -28.84
CA GLY A 135 12.76 -4.74 -28.14
C GLY A 135 11.90 -5.59 -27.21
N GLY A 136 12.36 -6.77 -26.78
CA GLY A 136 11.63 -7.67 -25.89
C GLY A 136 10.69 -8.64 -26.61
N ALA A 137 10.67 -8.65 -27.94
CA ALA A 137 9.76 -9.49 -28.73
C ALA A 137 9.92 -10.99 -28.46
N SER A 138 11.15 -11.48 -28.28
CA SER A 138 11.42 -12.89 -27.96
C SER A 138 10.84 -13.32 -26.61
N GLN A 139 10.78 -12.41 -25.62
CA GLN A 139 10.16 -12.68 -24.32
C GLN A 139 8.63 -12.79 -24.44
N CYS A 140 8.06 -12.10 -25.44
CA CYS A 140 6.63 -12.08 -25.72
C CYS A 140 6.18 -13.09 -26.78
N ALA A 141 7.06 -13.98 -27.26
CA ALA A 141 6.76 -14.88 -28.38
C ALA A 141 5.51 -15.77 -28.15
N ASN A 142 5.22 -16.14 -26.90
CA ASN A 142 4.03 -16.92 -26.52
C ASN A 142 2.85 -16.04 -26.05
N TYR A 143 3.01 -14.72 -26.05
CA TYR A 143 2.11 -13.75 -25.43
C TYR A 143 1.79 -12.59 -26.39
N GLY A 144 1.54 -12.90 -27.66
CA GLY A 144 1.17 -11.92 -28.69
C GLY A 144 2.34 -11.28 -29.45
N GLY A 145 3.58 -11.55 -29.06
CA GLY A 145 4.79 -11.23 -29.83
C GLY A 145 5.27 -9.78 -29.77
N ALA A 146 4.58 -8.90 -29.03
CA ALA A 146 4.94 -7.50 -28.90
C ALA A 146 5.16 -7.11 -27.43
N CYS A 147 6.26 -6.42 -27.16
CA CYS A 147 6.54 -5.81 -25.86
C CYS A 147 6.10 -4.34 -25.88
N ASN A 148 5.26 -3.94 -24.94
CA ASN A 148 4.89 -2.54 -24.76
C ASN A 148 5.99 -1.82 -23.97
N ALA A 149 6.68 -0.87 -24.59
CA ALA A 149 7.79 -0.16 -23.97
C ALA A 149 7.39 0.79 -22.82
N GLU A 150 6.14 1.26 -22.80
CA GLU A 150 5.63 2.12 -21.73
C GLU A 150 5.38 1.31 -20.45
N HIS A 151 4.88 0.08 -20.60
CA HIS A 151 4.52 -0.78 -19.48
C HIS A 151 5.58 -1.82 -19.11
N GLY A 152 6.57 -2.06 -19.98
CA GLY A 152 7.53 -3.16 -19.82
C GLY A 152 6.83 -4.53 -19.76
N ALA A 153 5.74 -4.69 -20.52
CA ALA A 153 4.90 -5.88 -20.49
C ALA A 153 4.43 -6.30 -21.89
N CYS A 154 4.23 -7.60 -22.10
CA CYS A 154 3.76 -8.15 -23.38
C CYS A 154 2.31 -7.75 -23.67
N GLU A 155 2.04 -7.39 -24.92
CA GLU A 155 0.71 -7.06 -25.43
C GLU A 155 -0.03 -8.32 -25.88
N CYS A 156 -1.20 -8.58 -25.30
CA CYS A 156 -2.05 -9.67 -25.76
C CYS A 156 -2.93 -9.22 -26.94
N THR A 157 -3.28 -10.17 -27.81
CA THR A 157 -4.25 -9.97 -28.91
C THR A 157 -5.39 -10.99 -28.92
N ALA A 158 -5.29 -12.00 -28.06
CA ALA A 158 -6.27 -13.07 -27.87
C ALA A 158 -6.04 -13.70 -26.48
N ASP A 159 -7.02 -14.41 -25.94
CA ASP A 159 -6.94 -15.05 -24.62
C ASP A 159 -5.81 -16.10 -24.53
N GLU A 160 -5.49 -16.77 -25.64
CA GLU A 160 -4.38 -17.72 -25.71
C GLU A 160 -3.00 -17.07 -25.53
N HIS A 161 -2.91 -15.74 -25.68
CA HIS A 161 -1.70 -14.96 -25.41
C HIS A 161 -1.59 -14.52 -23.96
N CYS A 162 -2.45 -15.01 -23.07
CA CYS A 162 -2.48 -14.66 -21.67
C CYS A 162 -2.17 -15.86 -20.77
N PRO A 163 -1.54 -15.63 -19.59
CA PRO A 163 -1.37 -16.68 -18.60
C PRO A 163 -2.70 -17.34 -18.22
N GLN A 164 -2.65 -18.60 -17.80
CA GLN A 164 -3.84 -19.34 -17.38
C GLN A 164 -4.63 -18.58 -16.31
N GLY A 165 -5.96 -18.51 -16.49
CA GLY A 165 -6.85 -17.80 -15.56
C GLY A 165 -6.93 -16.29 -15.79
N THR A 166 -6.46 -15.81 -16.95
CA THR A 166 -6.60 -14.42 -17.36
C THR A 166 -7.18 -14.33 -18.77
N THR A 167 -7.80 -13.19 -19.08
CA THR A 167 -8.49 -12.91 -20.35
C THR A 167 -7.83 -11.69 -20.98
N CYS A 168 -7.66 -11.70 -22.31
CA CYS A 168 -7.08 -10.59 -23.02
C CYS A 168 -8.12 -9.47 -23.21
N ASP A 169 -7.87 -8.31 -22.63
CA ASP A 169 -8.55 -7.09 -23.04
C ASP A 169 -7.92 -6.59 -24.33
N VAL A 170 -8.51 -6.94 -25.47
CA VAL A 170 -7.98 -6.56 -26.79
C VAL A 170 -7.96 -5.05 -27.04
N THR A 171 -8.68 -4.26 -26.23
CA THR A 171 -8.71 -2.81 -26.35
C THR A 171 -7.46 -2.20 -25.70
N THR A 172 -7.13 -2.63 -24.49
CA THR A 172 -5.94 -2.18 -23.76
C THR A 172 -4.71 -3.04 -24.06
N LYS A 173 -4.89 -4.17 -24.74
CA LYS A 173 -3.91 -5.23 -25.01
C LYS A 173 -3.25 -5.80 -23.76
N GLN A 174 -4.01 -5.90 -22.66
CA GLN A 174 -3.51 -6.38 -21.37
C GLN A 174 -4.25 -7.64 -20.95
N CYS A 175 -3.52 -8.57 -20.32
CA CYS A 175 -4.12 -9.73 -19.69
C CYS A 175 -4.73 -9.33 -18.35
N LYS A 176 -6.05 -9.48 -18.21
CA LYS A 176 -6.81 -9.14 -17.02
C LYS A 176 -7.26 -10.38 -16.28
N LYS A 177 -7.21 -10.34 -14.95
CA LYS A 177 -7.81 -11.36 -14.08
C LYS A 177 -9.19 -10.89 -13.64
N TYR A 178 -10.18 -11.76 -13.71
CA TYR A 178 -11.52 -11.49 -13.21
C TYR A 178 -11.89 -12.51 -12.13
N VAL A 179 -12.61 -12.05 -11.12
CA VAL A 179 -13.08 -12.89 -10.02
C VAL A 179 -14.53 -12.55 -9.68
N CYS A 180 -15.25 -13.53 -9.13
CA CYS A 180 -16.60 -13.31 -8.65
C CYS A 180 -16.58 -12.49 -7.36
N HIS A 181 -17.35 -11.41 -7.33
CA HIS A 181 -17.43 -10.48 -6.20
C HIS A 181 -18.87 -10.02 -6.00
N VAL A 182 -19.27 -9.84 -4.74
CA VAL A 182 -20.55 -9.19 -4.38
C VAL A 182 -20.27 -7.68 -4.26
N PRO A 183 -20.83 -6.83 -5.13
CA PRO A 183 -20.55 -5.40 -5.08
C PRO A 183 -20.85 -4.78 -3.71
N GLY A 184 -19.93 -3.96 -3.20
CA GLY A 184 -20.00 -3.32 -1.89
C GLY A 184 -19.72 -4.25 -0.71
N SER A 185 -19.37 -5.51 -0.94
CA SER A 185 -19.15 -6.52 0.10
C SER A 185 -17.66 -6.69 0.44
N CYS A 186 -16.97 -5.56 0.63
CA CYS A 186 -15.56 -5.52 1.02
C CYS A 186 -15.38 -5.51 2.55
N GLN A 187 -14.38 -6.23 3.03
CA GLN A 187 -13.92 -6.09 4.41
C GLN A 187 -13.42 -4.67 4.66
N SER A 188 -13.51 -4.21 5.91
CA SER A 188 -13.09 -2.88 6.32
C SER A 188 -12.22 -2.94 7.56
N GLU A 189 -11.16 -2.12 7.56
CA GLU A 189 -10.31 -1.89 8.73
C GLU A 189 -11.15 -1.31 9.88
N GLY A 190 -10.92 -1.79 11.11
CA GLY A 190 -11.62 -1.33 12.31
C GLY A 190 -13.08 -1.83 12.45
N ALA A 191 -13.63 -2.50 11.44
CA ALA A 191 -14.92 -3.19 11.57
C ALA A 191 -14.79 -4.45 12.43
N SER A 192 -15.89 -4.88 13.07
CA SER A 192 -15.87 -6.10 13.88
C SER A 192 -15.68 -7.35 13.00
N GLU A 193 -15.24 -8.46 13.60
CA GLU A 193 -15.16 -9.74 12.87
C GLU A 193 -16.51 -10.13 12.27
N LEU A 194 -17.59 -9.94 13.02
CA LEU A 194 -18.95 -10.21 12.55
C LEU A 194 -19.33 -9.34 11.35
N ASP A 195 -18.91 -8.07 11.32
CA ASP A 195 -19.17 -7.18 10.19
C ASP A 195 -18.32 -7.56 8.95
N ASN A 196 -17.18 -8.19 9.15
CA ASN A 196 -16.28 -8.63 8.09
C ASN A 196 -16.54 -10.07 7.62
N GLU A 197 -17.33 -10.85 8.36
CA GLU A 197 -17.61 -12.25 8.05
C GLU A 197 -18.30 -12.39 6.67
N GLY A 198 -17.74 -13.26 5.83
CA GLY A 198 -18.25 -13.52 4.48
C GLY A 198 -17.97 -12.44 3.43
N LYS A 199 -17.26 -11.36 3.78
CA LYS A 199 -16.88 -10.29 2.85
C LYS A 199 -15.53 -10.56 2.17
N SER A 200 -15.37 -10.04 0.95
CA SER A 200 -14.13 -10.16 0.17
C SER A 200 -13.06 -9.18 0.66
N CYS A 201 -11.79 -9.53 0.50
CA CYS A 201 -10.70 -8.57 0.49
C CYS A 201 -10.78 -7.71 -0.78
N CYS A 202 -10.68 -6.40 -0.61
CA CYS A 202 -10.66 -5.45 -1.72
C CYS A 202 -9.44 -4.54 -1.66
N VAL A 203 -9.15 -3.87 -2.77
CA VAL A 203 -8.17 -2.80 -2.84
C VAL A 203 -8.66 -1.62 -1.98
N PRO A 204 -7.83 -1.09 -1.05
CA PRO A 204 -8.21 0.00 -0.15
C PRO A 204 -8.86 1.19 -0.88
N GLY A 205 -9.97 1.68 -0.35
CA GLY A 205 -10.69 2.82 -0.92
C GLY A 205 -11.48 2.51 -2.20
N SER A 206 -11.63 1.23 -2.57
CA SER A 206 -12.38 0.80 -3.75
C SER A 206 -13.21 -0.45 -3.48
N ASP A 207 -14.05 -0.83 -4.44
CA ASP A 207 -14.78 -2.11 -4.47
C ASP A 207 -14.10 -3.17 -5.36
N ALA A 208 -12.85 -2.93 -5.78
CA ALA A 208 -12.10 -3.86 -6.62
C ALA A 208 -11.59 -5.03 -5.77
N PRO A 209 -11.99 -6.29 -6.06
CA PRO A 209 -11.59 -7.44 -5.27
C PRO A 209 -10.10 -7.76 -5.46
N VAL A 210 -9.46 -8.27 -4.41
CA VAL A 210 -8.12 -8.87 -4.48
C VAL A 210 -8.20 -10.20 -5.22
N SER A 211 -7.18 -10.47 -6.03
CA SER A 211 -7.11 -11.59 -6.96
C SER A 211 -6.41 -12.83 -6.40
N SER A 212 -6.01 -12.82 -5.13
CA SER A 212 -5.28 -13.91 -4.48
C SER A 212 -5.87 -14.24 -3.12
N ALA A 213 -5.57 -15.44 -2.63
CA ALA A 213 -5.75 -15.76 -1.22
C ALA A 213 -4.96 -14.78 -0.34
N VAL A 214 -5.56 -14.37 0.78
CA VAL A 214 -4.97 -13.44 1.76
C VAL A 214 -5.06 -14.10 3.12
N CYS A 215 -3.93 -14.26 3.80
CA CYS A 215 -3.93 -14.76 5.17
C CYS A 215 -4.65 -13.77 6.10
N GLY A 216 -5.41 -14.32 7.05
CA GLY A 216 -5.92 -13.56 8.18
C GLY A 216 -4.82 -12.93 9.02
N GLN A 217 -5.18 -11.87 9.75
CA GLN A 217 -4.26 -11.17 10.63
C GLN A 217 -3.96 -11.98 11.90
N CYS A 218 -2.77 -11.76 12.45
CA CYS A 218 -2.34 -12.35 13.71
C CYS A 218 -3.06 -11.69 14.89
N GLY A 219 -3.74 -12.46 15.73
CA GLY A 219 -4.46 -11.90 16.88
C GLY A 219 -3.58 -11.33 17.97
N SER A 220 -2.35 -11.83 18.08
CA SER A 220 -1.34 -11.25 18.98
C SER A 220 -0.74 -9.94 18.43
N ARG A 221 -1.07 -9.57 17.19
CA ARG A 221 -0.34 -8.55 16.44
C ARG A 221 -1.24 -7.79 15.46
N PRO A 222 -2.21 -7.02 15.99
CA PRO A 222 -3.14 -6.28 15.15
C PRO A 222 -2.44 -5.10 14.44
N PRO A 223 -3.05 -4.53 13.38
CA PRO A 223 -2.47 -3.47 12.56
C PRO A 223 -2.00 -2.26 13.38
N GLU A 224 -2.72 -1.84 14.43
CA GLU A 224 -2.39 -0.66 15.23
C GLU A 224 -1.11 -0.84 16.08
N GLN A 225 -0.55 -2.04 16.11
CA GLN A 225 0.73 -2.33 16.73
C GLN A 225 1.83 -2.67 15.73
N ALA A 226 1.50 -2.89 14.46
CA ALA A 226 2.38 -3.49 13.46
C ALA A 226 2.48 -2.71 12.15
N VAL A 227 1.49 -1.89 11.82
CA VAL A 227 1.43 -1.08 10.61
C VAL A 227 1.04 0.35 10.97
N TYR A 228 2.00 1.27 10.89
CA TYR A 228 1.81 2.65 11.31
C TYR A 228 2.83 3.58 10.66
N CYS A 229 2.51 4.87 10.65
CA CYS A 229 3.42 5.92 10.26
C CYS A 229 4.63 5.91 11.21
N SER A 230 5.82 5.81 10.62
CA SER A 230 7.09 5.80 11.35
C SER A 230 7.99 6.90 10.80
N CYS A 231 9.17 7.05 11.36
CA CYS A 231 10.18 7.95 10.82
C CYS A 231 11.58 7.37 11.06
N ARG A 232 12.53 7.78 10.23
CA ARG A 232 13.93 7.39 10.39
C ARG A 232 14.50 8.17 11.58
N CYS A 233 15.03 7.47 12.57
CA CYS A 233 15.50 8.04 13.84
C CYS A 233 17.03 7.90 14.04
N GLY A 234 17.72 7.27 13.08
CA GLY A 234 19.18 7.19 13.08
C GLY A 234 19.72 6.41 11.87
N PRO A 235 21.04 6.45 11.66
CA PRO A 235 21.69 5.62 10.65
C PRO A 235 21.68 4.16 11.10
N ALA A 236 21.77 3.26 10.12
CA ALA A 236 22.09 1.85 10.41
C ALA A 236 23.48 1.75 11.05
N GLU A 237 23.70 0.70 11.84
CA GLU A 237 24.99 0.45 12.46
C GLU A 237 26.07 0.27 11.39
N GLY A 238 27.17 1.01 11.53
CA GLY A 238 28.27 1.01 10.57
C GLY A 238 28.02 1.84 9.29
N ALA A 239 26.84 2.43 9.11
CA ALA A 239 26.60 3.39 8.03
C ALA A 239 27.17 4.77 8.36
N PRO A 240 27.57 5.57 7.34
CA PRO A 240 27.85 6.99 7.55
C PRO A 240 26.59 7.73 8.03
N ASP A 241 26.78 8.72 8.89
CA ASP A 241 25.69 9.48 9.48
C ASP A 241 25.39 10.76 8.69
N GLU A 242 24.54 10.65 7.67
CA GLU A 242 24.27 11.73 6.70
C GLU A 242 22.77 12.07 6.56
N GLY A 243 21.92 11.56 7.47
CA GLY A 243 20.46 11.69 7.38
C GLY A 243 19.85 12.79 8.25
N ASN A 244 18.64 13.24 7.87
CA ASN A 244 17.73 13.92 8.78
C ASN A 244 16.95 12.88 9.57
N TYR A 245 16.97 12.99 10.90
CA TYR A 245 16.29 12.04 11.78
C TYR A 245 15.25 12.73 12.66
N CYS A 246 14.16 12.02 12.92
CA CYS A 246 13.18 12.41 13.90
C CYS A 246 13.56 11.92 15.31
N GLU A 247 12.98 12.56 16.32
CA GLU A 247 12.91 12.01 17.66
C GLU A 247 11.67 11.11 17.79
N CYS A 248 11.85 9.90 18.31
CA CYS A 248 10.73 8.98 18.52
C CYS A 248 9.84 9.46 19.67
N PRO A 249 8.50 9.42 19.54
CA PRO A 249 7.60 9.71 20.65
C PRO A 249 7.79 8.75 21.85
N ASP A 250 7.19 9.11 22.99
CA ASP A 250 7.39 8.42 24.28
C ASP A 250 7.04 6.92 24.27
N ASP A 251 6.09 6.49 23.44
CA ASP A 251 5.69 5.08 23.28
C ASP A 251 6.45 4.35 22.16
N PHE A 252 7.44 5.00 21.56
CA PHE A 252 8.30 4.48 20.51
C PHE A 252 9.77 4.43 20.95
N GLU A 253 10.52 3.52 20.34
CA GLU A 253 11.96 3.39 20.52
C GLU A 253 12.67 3.38 19.16
N CYS A 254 13.84 4.00 19.11
CA CYS A 254 14.66 4.01 17.91
C CYS A 254 15.43 2.69 17.79
N LYS A 255 15.06 1.87 16.79
CA LYS A 255 15.66 0.53 16.58
C LYS A 255 16.09 0.33 15.15
N GLU A 256 17.20 -0.38 14.98
CA GLU A 256 17.67 -0.78 13.66
C GLU A 256 16.73 -1.83 13.08
N LEU A 257 16.19 -1.56 11.90
CA LEU A 257 15.31 -2.50 11.19
C LEU A 257 15.94 -3.00 9.89
N VAL A 258 16.67 -2.13 9.19
CA VAL A 258 17.33 -2.44 7.94
C VAL A 258 18.83 -2.25 8.13
N PRO A 259 19.61 -3.33 8.19
CA PRO A 259 21.05 -3.24 8.39
C PRO A 259 21.72 -2.62 7.17
N TYR A 260 22.87 -1.99 7.39
CA TYR A 260 23.67 -1.46 6.31
C TYR A 260 24.40 -2.58 5.57
N VAL A 261 24.01 -2.82 4.32
CA VAL A 261 24.65 -3.80 3.42
C VAL A 261 25.43 -3.14 2.28
N GLY A 262 25.66 -1.83 2.37
CA GLY A 262 26.34 -1.05 1.32
C GLY A 262 25.52 -0.82 0.05
N LEU A 263 24.20 -1.06 0.11
CA LEU A 263 23.27 -0.89 -1.02
C LEU A 263 22.01 -0.17 -0.54
N GLY A 264 21.74 1.02 -1.09
CA GLY A 264 20.47 1.74 -0.93
C GLY A 264 20.36 2.68 0.27
N ASP A 265 19.35 3.55 0.21
CA ASP A 265 19.16 4.68 1.14
C ASP A 265 18.20 4.35 2.31
N THR A 266 17.63 3.14 2.34
CA THR A 266 16.66 2.69 3.34
C THR A 266 17.29 1.96 4.53
N ALA A 267 18.61 1.76 4.54
CA ALA A 267 19.31 1.24 5.71
C ALA A 267 19.21 2.25 6.86
N GLY A 268 18.70 1.82 8.02
CA GLY A 268 18.46 2.76 9.10
C GLY A 268 17.83 2.20 10.35
N LYS A 269 17.79 3.09 11.34
CA LYS A 269 16.97 2.96 12.54
C LYS A 269 15.66 3.71 12.33
N TYR A 270 14.58 3.12 12.82
CA TYR A 270 13.23 3.63 12.68
C TYR A 270 12.52 3.62 14.02
N CYS A 271 11.58 4.54 14.20
CA CYS A 271 10.74 4.57 15.39
C CYS A 271 9.75 3.41 15.34
N ILE A 272 9.92 2.46 16.25
CA ILE A 272 8.99 1.35 16.42
C ILE A 272 8.32 1.42 17.78
N LYS A 273 7.08 0.98 17.86
CA LYS A 273 6.33 0.94 19.12
C LYS A 273 7.09 0.08 20.14
N LYS A 274 7.26 0.57 21.36
CA LYS A 274 8.03 -0.14 22.41
C LYS A 274 7.47 -1.54 22.67
N GLY A 275 8.37 -2.50 22.86
CA GLY A 275 7.99 -3.89 23.14
C GLY A 275 7.53 -4.68 21.92
N THR A 276 7.66 -4.11 20.71
CA THR A 276 7.26 -4.77 19.46
C THR A 276 8.43 -5.24 18.59
N ALA A 277 9.65 -5.08 19.08
CA ALA A 277 10.90 -5.40 18.37
C ALA A 277 11.16 -6.90 18.20
N SER A 278 10.55 -7.75 19.05
CA SER A 278 10.84 -9.18 19.13
C SER A 278 10.20 -9.96 17.98
N ASP A 279 10.80 -11.10 17.60
CA ASP A 279 10.19 -12.06 16.67
C ASP A 279 8.85 -12.54 17.23
N VAL A 280 7.77 -12.03 16.65
CA VAL A 280 6.41 -12.37 17.10
C VAL A 280 5.97 -13.65 16.42
N THR A 281 5.53 -14.61 17.23
CA THR A 281 4.74 -15.73 16.72
C THR A 281 3.31 -15.24 16.51
N CYS A 282 2.75 -15.53 15.33
CA CYS A 282 1.43 -15.04 14.93
C CYS A 282 0.30 -15.48 15.89
N GLY A 283 0.52 -16.55 16.68
CA GLY A 283 -0.49 -17.08 17.58
C GLY A 283 -1.71 -17.56 16.78
N ALA A 284 -2.91 -17.22 17.24
CA ALA A 284 -4.14 -17.46 16.50
C ALA A 284 -4.27 -16.50 15.32
N VAL A 285 -4.68 -17.02 14.17
CA VAL A 285 -5.02 -16.25 12.97
C VAL A 285 -6.52 -16.00 12.95
N HIS A 286 -6.92 -14.75 12.72
CA HIS A 286 -8.32 -14.37 12.58
C HIS A 286 -8.82 -14.67 11.15
N GLY A 287 -9.92 -15.41 11.03
CA GLY A 287 -10.52 -15.72 9.74
C GLY A 287 -9.76 -16.78 8.93
N TYR A 288 -9.44 -16.48 7.67
CA TYR A 288 -8.84 -17.41 6.74
C TYR A 288 -7.41 -17.81 7.15
N PHE A 289 -7.21 -19.12 7.25
CA PHE A 289 -5.93 -19.73 7.57
C PHE A 289 -5.64 -20.89 6.61
N ASP A 290 -4.55 -20.77 5.87
CA ASP A 290 -3.93 -21.88 5.13
C ASP A 290 -2.60 -22.25 5.81
N PRO A 291 -2.43 -23.46 6.36
CA PRO A 291 -1.17 -23.86 7.00
C PRO A 291 0.04 -23.88 6.05
N ALA A 292 -0.17 -23.91 4.73
CA ALA A 292 0.92 -23.84 3.75
C ALA A 292 1.39 -22.40 3.51
N ALA A 293 0.49 -21.41 3.58
CA ALA A 293 0.76 -20.02 3.25
C ALA A 293 0.89 -19.10 4.48
N CYS A 294 0.12 -19.37 5.53
CA CYS A 294 -0.02 -18.53 6.72
C CYS A 294 0.84 -19.04 7.88
N LYS A 295 1.31 -18.12 8.71
CA LYS A 295 1.95 -18.41 9.99
C LYS A 295 0.92 -18.31 11.11
N GLY A 296 1.15 -19.08 12.17
CA GLY A 296 0.25 -19.18 13.32
C GLY A 296 -0.54 -20.49 13.32
N VAL A 297 -1.62 -20.50 14.10
CA VAL A 297 -2.60 -21.59 14.16
C VAL A 297 -3.95 -21.01 13.75
N GLY A 298 -4.67 -21.73 12.89
CA GLY A 298 -6.05 -21.37 12.56
C GLY A 298 -6.92 -21.41 13.81
N PHE A 299 -7.78 -20.42 13.98
CA PHE A 299 -8.85 -20.50 14.96
C PHE A 299 -9.94 -21.44 14.42
N PRO A 300 -10.45 -22.39 15.21
CA PRO A 300 -11.51 -23.29 14.79
C PRO A 300 -12.84 -22.57 14.55
#